data_AF-A0AAD4Z494-F1
#
_entry.id   AF-A0AAD4Z494-F1
#
_cell.length_a   1.000
_cell.length_b   1.000
_cell.length_c   1.000
_cell.angle_alpha   90.00
_cell.angle_beta   90.00
_cell.angle_gamma   90.00
#
_symmetry.space_group_name_H-M   'P 1'
#
loop_
_entity.id
_entity.type
_entity.pdbx_description
1 polymer ?
#
loop_
_entity_poly.entity_id
_entity_poly.type
_entity_poly.pdbx_seq_one_letter_code
_entity_poly.pdbx_strand_id
1 'polypeptide(L)'
;METVLGLMDLDLALREDEPAALADESNDAQRRQHEKWHKANRMSILIMKRAMTEIVRGGILNNDKVKALLEAVGRNSMSQRRLRREA
;
A
#
# COMPACT_ATOMS: atom_id res chain seq x y z
N MET A 1 -11.75 3.30 1.72
CA MET A 1 -10.37 3.18 2.27
C MET A 1 -9.66 4.53 2.27
N GLU A 2 -9.87 5.39 1.28
CA GLU A 2 -9.28 6.76 1.23
C GLU A 2 -9.49 7.57 2.51
N THR A 3 -10.65 7.49 3.15
CA THR A 3 -10.98 8.28 4.35
C THR A 3 -10.09 7.96 5.57
N VAL A 4 -9.72 6.69 5.78
CA VAL A 4 -8.93 6.29 6.97
C VAL A 4 -7.43 6.54 6.76
N LEU A 5 -6.94 6.31 5.53
CA LEU A 5 -5.53 6.51 5.21
C LEU A 5 -5.16 7.99 5.14
N GLY A 6 -6.04 8.82 4.55
CA GLY A 6 -5.81 10.27 4.44
C GLY A 6 -5.96 11.03 5.77
N LEU A 7 -6.79 10.56 6.70
CA LEU A 7 -6.91 11.20 8.03
C LEU A 7 -5.69 10.95 8.94
N MET A 8 -4.91 9.92 8.65
CA MET A 8 -3.76 9.50 9.47
C MET A 8 -2.41 9.73 8.77
N ASP A 9 -2.40 10.44 7.63
CA ASP A 9 -1.23 10.64 6.75
C ASP A 9 -0.54 9.33 6.33
N LEU A 10 -1.29 8.22 6.28
CA LEU A 10 -0.77 6.91 5.88
C LEU A 10 -0.76 6.73 4.36
N ASP A 11 -1.45 7.62 3.65
CA ASP A 11 -1.39 7.77 2.19
C ASP A 11 -0.05 8.37 1.70
N LEU A 12 0.86 8.78 2.60
CA LEU A 12 2.19 9.26 2.24
C LEU A 12 2.92 8.29 1.31
N ALA A 13 2.91 6.99 1.64
CA ALA A 13 3.55 5.95 0.82
C ALA A 13 2.83 5.68 -0.52
N LEU A 14 1.60 6.19 -0.68
CA LEU A 14 0.86 6.16 -1.94
C LEU A 14 1.17 7.39 -2.81
N ARG A 15 1.50 8.53 -2.21
CA ARG A 15 1.74 9.80 -2.90
C ARG A 15 3.20 10.03 -3.26
N GLU A 16 4.10 9.64 -2.38
CA GLU A 16 5.54 9.79 -2.54
C GLU A 16 6.19 8.50 -3.02
N ASP A 17 7.31 8.62 -3.70
CA ASP A 17 8.14 7.48 -4.05
C ASP A 17 8.95 6.98 -2.84
N GLU A 18 9.40 5.74 -2.93
CA GLU A 18 10.19 5.13 -1.88
C GLU A 18 11.48 5.93 -1.66
N PRO A 19 11.74 6.40 -0.43
CA PRO A 19 12.95 7.14 -0.14
C PRO A 19 14.17 6.22 -0.37
N ALA A 20 15.29 6.82 -0.76
CA ALA A 20 16.53 6.10 -0.91
C ALA A 20 16.91 5.40 0.42
N ALA A 21 17.58 4.25 0.31
CA ALA A 21 18.11 3.55 1.47
C ALA A 21 19.01 4.50 2.28
N LEU A 22 18.86 4.47 3.59
CA LEU A 22 19.69 5.27 4.49
C LEU A 22 21.14 4.78 4.41
N ALA A 23 22.06 5.71 4.17
CA ALA A 23 23.50 5.52 4.37
C ALA A 23 23.92 6.00 5.77
N ASP A 24 25.10 5.60 6.25
CA ASP A 24 25.62 6.02 7.57
C ASP A 24 25.75 7.55 7.70
N GLU A 25 25.98 8.25 6.58
CA GLU A 25 26.08 9.70 6.48
C GLU A 25 24.72 10.41 6.40
N SER A 26 23.60 9.67 6.44
CA SER A 26 22.26 10.27 6.33
C SER A 26 21.99 11.21 7.50
N ASN A 27 21.50 12.41 7.18
CA ASN A 27 21.12 13.37 8.20
C ASN A 27 19.82 12.97 8.92
N ASP A 28 19.55 13.60 10.06
CA ASP A 28 18.36 13.31 10.87
C ASP A 28 17.04 13.49 10.12
N ALA A 29 16.97 14.44 9.19
CA ALA A 29 15.76 14.68 8.41
C ALA A 29 15.50 13.54 7.41
N GLN A 30 16.56 13.04 6.75
CA GLN A 30 16.48 11.88 5.85
C GLN A 30 16.05 10.62 6.60
N ARG A 31 16.63 10.38 7.78
CA ARG A 31 16.23 9.26 8.66
C ARG A 31 14.76 9.33 9.05
N ARG A 32 14.29 10.49 9.51
CA ARG A 32 12.89 10.72 9.88
C ARG A 32 11.94 10.52 8.69
N GLN A 33 12.31 11.01 7.51
CA GLN A 33 11.49 10.85 6.32
C GLN A 33 11.38 9.38 5.90
N HIS A 34 12.50 8.65 5.93
CA HIS A 34 12.53 7.21 5.65
C HIS A 34 11.63 6.45 6.63
N GLU A 35 11.76 6.67 7.94
CA GLU A 35 10.91 6.05 8.95
C GLU A 35 9.41 6.38 8.76
N LYS A 36 9.09 7.65 8.48
CA LYS A 36 7.72 8.09 8.24
C LYS A 36 7.11 7.36 7.05
N TRP A 37 7.84 7.26 5.94
CA TRP A 37 7.40 6.56 4.73
C TRP A 37 7.18 5.06 5.00
N HIS A 38 8.13 4.37 5.62
CA HIS A 38 8.01 2.94 5.91
C HIS A 38 6.87 2.62 6.88
N LYS A 39 6.66 3.48 7.88
CA LYS A 39 5.52 3.36 8.80
C LYS A 39 4.19 3.52 8.06
N ALA A 40 4.08 4.54 7.21
CA ALA A 40 2.90 4.77 6.38
C ALA A 40 2.63 3.57 5.45
N ASN A 41 3.66 3.06 4.77
CA ASN A 41 3.57 1.89 3.90
C ASN A 41 3.05 0.65 4.65
N ARG A 42 3.66 0.32 5.79
CA ARG A 42 3.27 -0.85 6.60
C ARG A 42 1.83 -0.76 7.12
N MET A 43 1.45 0.40 7.66
CA MET A 43 0.11 0.58 8.22
C MET A 43 -0.96 0.56 7.14
N SER A 44 -0.71 1.19 5.99
CA SER A 44 -1.62 1.15 4.85
C SER A 44 -1.83 -0.26 4.33
N ILE A 45 -0.76 -1.07 4.24
CA ILE A 45 -0.87 -2.49 3.88
C ILE A 45 -1.77 -3.23 4.88
N LEU A 46 -1.58 -3.06 6.20
CA LEU A 46 -2.40 -3.73 7.22
C LEU A 46 -3.88 -3.34 7.14
N ILE A 47 -4.17 -2.05 6.96
CA ILE A 47 -5.54 -1.54 6.83
C ILE A 47 -6.19 -2.10 5.55
N MET A 48 -5.48 -2.06 4.43
CA MET A 48 -5.96 -2.63 3.17
C MET A 48 -6.20 -4.14 3.29
N LYS A 49 -5.25 -4.90 3.86
CA LYS A 49 -5.39 -6.35 4.08
C LYS A 49 -6.56 -6.70 4.99
N ARG A 50 -6.81 -5.90 6.04
CA ARG A 50 -7.95 -6.09 6.96
C ARG A 50 -9.29 -5.78 6.29
N ALA A 51 -9.33 -4.75 5.45
CA ALA A 51 -10.54 -4.35 4.74
C ALA A 51 -10.83 -5.21 3.49
N MET A 52 -9.87 -6.02 3.03
CA MET A 52 -10.09 -7.07 2.03
C MET A 52 -10.77 -8.30 2.66
N THR A 53 -11.78 -8.82 1.96
CA THR A 53 -12.45 -10.09 2.29
C THR A 53 -11.54 -11.28 1.98
N GLU A 54 -11.74 -12.42 2.67
CA GLU A 54 -10.93 -13.64 2.50
C GLU A 54 -10.81 -14.11 1.03
N ILE A 55 -11.84 -13.88 0.23
CA ILE A 55 -11.91 -14.24 -1.19
C ILE A 55 -10.86 -13.48 -2.03
N VAL A 56 -10.52 -12.24 -1.64
CA VAL A 56 -9.51 -11.41 -2.30
C VAL A 56 -8.10 -11.69 -1.75
N ARG A 57 -8.00 -12.21 -0.52
CA ARG A 57 -6.71 -12.49 0.14
C ARG A 57 -5.88 -13.58 -0.54
N GLY A 58 -6.53 -14.59 -1.13
CA GLY A 58 -5.85 -15.81 -1.59
C GLY A 58 -4.72 -15.63 -2.62
N GLY A 59 -4.65 -14.49 -3.32
CA GLY A 59 -3.62 -14.23 -4.34
C GLY A 59 -2.87 -12.90 -4.26
N ILE A 60 -3.29 -11.96 -3.40
CA ILE A 60 -2.85 -10.54 -3.47
C ILE A 60 -1.92 -10.16 -2.29
N LEU A 61 -1.84 -10.99 -1.25
CA LEU A 61 -1.27 -10.63 0.04
C LEU A 61 0.27 -10.47 0.10
N ASN A 62 1.01 -10.92 -0.91
CA ASN A 62 2.48 -10.97 -0.87
C ASN A 62 3.17 -9.67 -1.32
N ASN A 63 2.46 -8.54 -1.29
CA ASN A 63 3.06 -7.24 -1.63
C ASN A 63 3.57 -6.52 -0.38
N ASP A 64 4.87 -6.23 -0.37
CA ASP A 64 5.54 -5.47 0.69
C ASP A 64 5.44 -3.96 0.51
N LYS A 65 4.91 -3.52 -0.65
CA LYS A 65 4.67 -2.11 -0.99
C LYS A 65 3.18 -1.85 -1.18
N VAL A 66 2.68 -0.78 -0.56
CA VAL A 66 1.27 -0.40 -0.58
C VAL A 66 0.80 -0.02 -1.99
N LYS A 67 1.63 0.65 -2.79
CA LYS A 67 1.35 0.95 -4.21
C LYS A 67 1.11 -0.35 -5.01
N ALA A 68 2.01 -1.33 -4.89
CA ALA A 68 1.88 -2.61 -5.57
C ALA A 68 0.63 -3.41 -5.11
N LEU A 69 0.33 -3.38 -3.81
CA LEU A 69 -0.88 -3.98 -3.27
C LEU A 69 -2.15 -3.34 -3.85
N LEU A 70 -2.20 -2.00 -3.90
CA LEU A 70 -3.34 -1.26 -4.45
C LEU A 70 -3.59 -1.59 -5.92
N GLU A 71 -2.53 -1.62 -6.73
CA GLU A 71 -2.65 -2.02 -8.14
C GLU A 71 -3.15 -3.45 -8.30
N ALA A 72 -2.65 -4.38 -7.48
CA ALA A 72 -3.07 -5.79 -7.53
C ALA A 72 -4.57 -5.94 -7.19
N VAL A 73 -5.06 -5.18 -6.21
CA VAL A 73 -6.50 -5.10 -5.89
C VAL A 73 -7.31 -4.55 -7.07
N GLY A 74 -6.82 -3.48 -7.72
CA GLY A 74 -7.45 -2.91 -8.91
C GLY A 74 -7.54 -3.92 -10.06
N ARG A 75 -6.44 -4.63 -10.36
CA ARG A 75 -6.38 -5.68 -11.38
C ARG A 75 -7.36 -6.82 -11.10
N ASN A 76 -7.41 -7.31 -9.86
CA ASN A 76 -8.32 -8.40 -9.48
C ASN A 76 -9.79 -7.97 -9.63
N SER A 77 -10.15 -6.77 -9.16
CA SER A 77 -11.49 -6.20 -9.32
C SER A 77 -11.91 -6.10 -10.80
N MET A 78 -11.00 -5.66 -11.67
CA MET A 78 -11.26 -5.58 -13.12
C MET A 78 -11.42 -6.97 -13.75
N SER A 79 -10.58 -7.95 -13.38
CA SER A 79 -10.68 -9.33 -13.89
C SER A 79 -12.01 -9.99 -13.50
N GLN A 80 -12.43 -9.84 -12.25
CA GLN A 80 -13.70 -10.35 -11.74
C GLN A 80 -14.91 -9.70 -12.42
N ARG A 81 -14.86 -8.39 -12.67
CA ARG A 81 -15.91 -7.67 -13.42
C ARG A 81 -16.02 -8.12 -14.87
N ARG A 82 -14.89 -8.49 -15.50
CA ARG A 82 -14.88 -8.99 -16.88
C ARG A 82 -15.47 -10.40 -16.96
N LEU A 83 -15.07 -11.30 -16.07
CA LEU A 83 -15.62 -12.65 -15.97
C LEU A 83 -17.14 -12.64 -15.72
N ARG A 84 -17.65 -11.71 -14.91
CA ARG A 84 -19.10 -11.54 -14.67
C ARG A 84 -19.89 -10.93 -15.83
N ARG A 85 -19.22 -10.30 -16.81
CA ARG A 85 -19.86 -9.73 -18.00
C ARG A 85 -19.90 -10.72 -19.16
N GLU A 86 -19.02 -11.70 -19.16
CA GLU A 86 -18.87 -12.73 -20.20
C GLU A 86 -19.61 -14.04 -19.83
N ALA A 87 -20.32 -14.07 -18.70
CA ALA A 87 -21.13 -15.19 -18.19
C ALA A 87 -22.61 -14.80 -18.10
#